data_AF-A0A317N2A0-F1
#
_entry.id   AF-A0A317N2A0-F1
#
_cell.length_a   1.000
_cell.length_b   1.000
_cell.length_c   1.000
_cell.angle_alpha   90.00
_cell.angle_beta   90.00
_cell.angle_gamma   90.00
#
_symmetry.space_group_name_H-M   'P 1'
#
loop_
_entity.id
_entity.type
_entity.pdbx_description
1 polymer ?
#
loop_
_entity_poly.entity_id
_entity_poly.type
_entity_poly.pdbx_seq_one_letter_code
_entity_poly.pdbx_strand_id
1 'polypeptide(L)'
;MDCPTSREEQALPNTFKLARAANGRLMLENMQLSERDWQAVAALLERRGFSRTGKTVNGADTVIYQDFVRDAITLAAGWDTWTGHYLLAGNAEGDRFLQELHQQIAQAD
;
A
#
# COMPACT_ATOMS: atom_id res chain seq x y z
N MET A 1 14.82 -36.23 -6.41
CA MET A 1 14.15 -35.08 -7.05
C MET A 1 12.72 -35.11 -6.57
N ASP A 2 12.43 -34.34 -5.53
CA ASP A 2 11.08 -34.16 -5.02
C ASP A 2 10.73 -32.69 -5.24
N CYS A 3 9.85 -32.45 -6.21
CA CYS A 3 9.24 -31.15 -6.44
C CYS A 3 7.84 -31.18 -5.81
N PRO A 4 7.61 -30.51 -4.68
CA PRO A 4 6.25 -30.18 -4.28
C PRO A 4 5.81 -28.93 -5.04
N THR A 5 5.12 -29.15 -6.15
CA THR A 5 4.20 -28.15 -6.71
C THR A 5 2.99 -28.08 -5.77
N SER A 6 2.92 -27.05 -4.95
CA SER A 6 1.68 -26.65 -4.28
C SER A 6 1.69 -25.14 -4.19
N ARG A 7 1.18 -24.53 -5.27
CA ARG A 7 0.33 -23.35 -5.27
C ARG A 7 0.25 -22.67 -3.90
N GLU A 8 1.26 -21.86 -3.59
CA GLU A 8 1.15 -20.81 -2.58
C GLU A 8 0.12 -19.82 -3.11
N GLU A 9 -1.13 -20.09 -2.75
CA GLU A 9 -2.19 -19.10 -2.74
C GLU A 9 -1.65 -17.95 -1.90
N GLN A 10 -1.22 -16.88 -2.59
CA GLN A 10 -0.65 -15.69 -2.00
C GLN A 10 -1.73 -14.97 -1.19
N ALA A 11 -2.00 -15.46 0.02
CA ALA A 11 -2.49 -14.62 1.08
C ALA A 11 -1.38 -13.58 1.34
N LEU A 12 -1.71 -12.30 1.21
CA LEU A 12 -0.78 -11.22 1.51
C LEU A 12 -0.25 -11.44 2.93
N PRO A 13 1.05 -11.67 3.14
CA PRO A 13 1.57 -11.86 4.49
C PRO A 13 1.43 -10.55 5.28
N ASN A 14 0.79 -10.67 6.44
CA ASN A 14 0.73 -9.70 7.54
C ASN A 14 -0.10 -8.43 7.28
N THR A 15 -1.10 -8.26 8.13
CA THR A 15 -2.14 -7.23 8.09
C THR A 15 -1.53 -5.83 7.98
N PHE A 16 -1.91 -5.07 6.94
CA PHE A 16 -1.64 -3.63 6.92
C PHE A 16 -2.16 -2.99 8.19
N LYS A 17 -1.35 -2.18 8.87
CA LYS A 17 -1.80 -1.41 10.02
C LYS A 17 -2.36 -0.08 9.54
N LEU A 18 -3.56 0.24 10.00
CA LEU A 18 -4.13 1.58 9.82
C LEU A 18 -3.68 2.49 10.98
N ALA A 19 -3.01 3.60 10.65
CA ALA A 19 -2.52 4.59 11.59
C ALA A 19 -2.96 6.00 11.19
N ARG A 20 -2.78 6.96 12.09
CA ARG A 20 -2.99 8.39 11.83
C ARG A 20 -1.64 9.08 11.78
N ALA A 21 -1.32 9.66 10.62
CA ALA A 21 -0.08 10.39 10.42
C ALA A 21 -0.12 11.76 11.11
N ALA A 22 1.06 12.39 11.26
CA ALA A 22 1.20 13.68 11.93
C ALA A 22 0.40 14.82 11.26
N ASN A 23 0.11 14.69 9.96
CA ASN A 23 -0.74 15.63 9.21
C ASN A 23 -2.26 15.39 9.42
N GLY A 24 -2.65 14.46 10.29
CA GLY A 24 -4.04 14.13 10.61
C GLY A 24 -4.71 13.15 9.63
N ARG A 25 -4.02 12.75 8.55
CA ARG A 25 -4.53 11.81 7.54
C ARG A 25 -4.29 10.36 7.94
N LEU A 26 -5.06 9.46 7.37
CA LEU A 26 -4.90 8.03 7.53
C LEU A 26 -3.75 7.51 6.67
N MET A 27 -3.04 6.54 7.22
CA MET A 27 -1.93 5.86 6.59
C MET A 27 -2.12 4.36 6.78
N LEU A 28 -1.96 3.59 5.70
CA LEU A 28 -1.74 2.15 5.77
C LEU A 28 -0.26 1.88 5.69
N GLU A 29 0.28 1.16 6.65
CA GLU A 29 1.70 0.81 6.74
C GLU A 29 1.88 -0.70 6.93
N ASN A 30 2.93 -1.25 6.34
CA ASN A 30 3.36 -2.62 6.58
C ASN A 30 4.88 -2.74 6.51
N MET A 31 5.49 -2.89 7.69
CA MET A 31 6.94 -2.99 7.88
C MET A 31 7.55 -4.25 7.24
N GLN A 32 6.74 -5.28 7.05
CA GLN A 32 7.18 -6.59 6.57
C GLN A 32 6.75 -6.86 5.12
N LEU A 33 6.11 -5.89 4.47
CA LEU A 33 5.67 -6.05 3.09
C LEU A 33 6.88 -6.11 2.17
N SER A 34 7.03 -7.24 1.47
CA SER A 34 8.09 -7.41 0.49
C SER A 34 7.86 -6.52 -0.73
N GLU A 35 8.92 -6.24 -1.50
CA GLU A 35 8.81 -5.53 -2.78
C GLU A 35 7.85 -6.23 -3.76
N ARG A 36 7.82 -7.56 -3.76
CA ARG A 36 6.91 -8.34 -4.61
C ARG A 36 5.45 -8.10 -4.20
N ASP A 37 5.16 -8.16 -2.91
CA ASP A 37 3.80 -7.95 -2.40
C ASP A 37 3.37 -6.49 -2.56
N TRP A 38 4.30 -5.55 -2.45
CA TRP A 38 4.07 -4.15 -2.80
C TRP A 38 3.65 -3.99 -4.27
N GLN A 39 4.31 -4.65 -5.22
CA GLN A 39 3.88 -4.62 -6.62
C GLN A 39 2.46 -5.20 -6.80
N ALA A 40 2.08 -6.23 -6.03
CA ALA A 40 0.73 -6.77 -6.06
C ALA A 40 -0.33 -5.77 -5.54
N VAL A 41 0.00 -5.03 -4.48
CA VAL A 41 -0.83 -3.94 -3.93
C VAL A 41 -0.98 -2.81 -4.94
N ALA A 42 0.12 -2.39 -5.56
CA ALA A 42 0.10 -1.34 -6.57
C ALA A 42 -0.74 -1.75 -7.79
N ALA A 43 -0.58 -2.99 -8.27
CA ALA A 43 -1.41 -3.53 -9.34
C ALA A 43 -2.89 -3.64 -8.94
N LEU A 44 -3.21 -3.90 -7.67
CA LEU A 44 -4.59 -3.88 -7.17
C LEU A 44 -5.19 -2.48 -7.24
N LEU A 45 -4.44 -1.45 -6.85
CA LEU A 45 -4.90 -0.05 -6.95
C LEU A 45 -5.13 0.34 -8.42
N GLU A 46 -4.23 -0.04 -9.32
CA GLU A 46 -4.39 0.20 -10.76
C GLU A 46 -5.64 -0.49 -11.32
N ARG A 47 -5.90 -1.75 -10.95
CA ARG A 47 -7.15 -2.46 -11.31
C ARG A 47 -8.40 -1.80 -10.73
N ARG A 48 -8.28 -1.08 -9.60
CA ARG A 48 -9.36 -0.28 -9.01
C ARG A 48 -9.49 1.11 -9.65
N GLY A 49 -8.75 1.40 -10.72
CA GLY A 49 -8.86 2.62 -11.51
C GLY A 49 -7.93 3.75 -11.08
N PHE A 50 -6.96 3.48 -10.20
CA PHE A 50 -5.93 4.48 -9.89
C PHE A 50 -4.90 4.56 -11.02
N SER A 51 -4.52 5.78 -11.35
CA SER A 51 -3.36 6.09 -12.18
C SER A 51 -2.20 6.50 -11.29
N ARG A 52 -0.97 6.34 -11.77
CA ARG A 52 0.22 6.85 -11.07
C ARG A 52 0.60 8.24 -11.57
N THR A 53 1.00 9.12 -10.66
CA THR A 53 1.48 10.47 -10.99
C THR A 53 2.72 10.84 -10.19
N GLY A 54 3.51 11.78 -10.73
CA GLY A 54 4.77 12.20 -10.14
C GLY A 54 5.96 11.33 -10.54
N LYS A 55 6.99 11.29 -9.69
CA LYS A 55 8.24 10.56 -9.93
C LYS A 55 8.68 9.84 -8.69
N THR A 56 9.27 8.66 -8.86
CA THR A 56 9.95 7.97 -7.77
C THR A 56 11.23 8.71 -7.40
N VAL A 57 11.43 8.95 -6.11
CA VAL A 57 12.65 9.55 -5.55
C VAL A 57 13.25 8.56 -4.55
N ASN A 58 14.48 8.14 -4.80
CA ASN A 58 15.20 7.23 -3.91
C ASN A 58 16.12 8.04 -2.98
N GLY A 59 15.91 7.93 -1.69
CA GLY A 59 16.79 8.38 -0.62
C GLY A 59 17.63 7.23 -0.05
N ALA A 60 18.43 7.52 0.97
CA ALA A 60 19.26 6.50 1.63
C ALA A 60 18.44 5.56 2.53
N ASP A 61 17.40 6.07 3.18
CA ASP A 61 16.57 5.40 4.19
C ASP A 61 15.07 5.48 3.86
N THR A 62 14.72 6.08 2.72
CA THR A 62 13.35 6.26 2.26
C THR A 62 13.27 6.19 0.73
N VAL A 63 12.15 5.72 0.22
CA VAL A 63 11.76 5.82 -1.18
C VAL A 63 10.39 6.50 -1.21
N ILE A 64 10.28 7.57 -1.98
CA ILE A 64 9.00 8.17 -2.33
C ILE A 64 8.61 7.57 -3.67
N TYR A 65 7.52 6.80 -3.73
CA TYR A 65 6.99 6.28 -4.97
C TYR A 65 6.09 7.32 -5.65
N GLN A 66 5.63 7.00 -6.86
CA GLN A 66 4.58 7.78 -7.51
C GLN A 66 3.28 7.70 -6.72
N ASP A 67 2.55 8.80 -6.65
CA ASP A 67 1.24 8.87 -6.00
C ASP A 67 0.21 8.10 -6.83
N PHE A 68 -0.77 7.51 -6.16
CA PHE A 68 -1.95 6.93 -6.80
C PHE A 68 -3.10 7.94 -6.79
N VAL A 69 -3.64 8.24 -7.97
CA VAL A 69 -4.75 9.21 -8.12
C VAL A 69 -5.90 8.59 -8.90
N ARG A 70 -7.12 8.78 -8.38
CA ARG A 70 -8.39 8.39 -8.99
C ARG A 70 -9.47 9.38 -8.59
N ASP A 71 -10.09 10.06 -9.57
CA ASP A 71 -11.11 11.09 -9.32
C ASP A 71 -10.63 12.13 -8.28
N ALA A 72 -11.33 12.24 -7.14
CA ALA A 72 -10.98 13.12 -6.03
C ALA A 72 -10.04 12.45 -5.00
N ILE A 73 -9.57 11.22 -5.23
CA ILE A 73 -8.74 10.47 -4.28
C ILE A 73 -7.26 10.63 -4.67
N THR A 74 -6.43 11.02 -3.70
CA THR A 74 -4.97 11.03 -3.83
C THR A 74 -4.37 10.21 -2.69
N LEU A 75 -3.48 9.27 -3.03
CA LEU A 75 -2.73 8.46 -2.08
C LEU A 75 -1.23 8.65 -2.38
N ALA A 76 -0.52 9.27 -1.46
CA ALA A 76 0.94 9.26 -1.49
C ALA A 76 1.44 7.86 -1.15
N ALA A 77 2.50 7.42 -1.79
CA ALA A 77 3.05 6.09 -1.61
C ALA A 77 4.55 6.16 -1.34
N GLY A 78 5.05 5.31 -0.46
CA GLY A 78 6.47 5.27 -0.17
C GLY A 78 6.89 4.04 0.60
N TRP A 79 8.19 4.03 0.89
CA TRP A 79 8.83 3.09 1.79
C TRP A 79 9.79 3.87 2.69
N ASP A 80 9.88 3.49 3.95
CA ASP A 80 10.99 3.93 4.81
C ASP A 80 11.33 2.85 5.83
N THR A 81 12.50 3.01 6.47
CA THR A 81 13.03 2.05 7.43
C THR A 81 12.19 1.85 8.70
N TRP A 82 11.27 2.77 9.01
CA TRP A 82 10.46 2.74 10.22
C TRP A 82 9.08 2.13 10.01
N THR A 83 8.45 2.43 8.86
CA THR A 83 7.08 1.97 8.56
C THR A 83 7.04 0.86 7.52
N GLY A 84 8.14 0.63 6.79
CA GLY A 84 8.15 -0.16 5.57
C GLY A 84 7.31 0.52 4.48
N HIS A 85 6.62 -0.29 3.67
CA HIS A 85 5.76 0.21 2.61
C HIS A 85 4.51 0.86 3.17
N TYR A 86 4.14 2.02 2.64
CA TYR A 86 2.97 2.76 3.09
C TYR A 86 2.16 3.39 1.95
N LEU A 87 0.88 3.62 2.26
CA LEU A 87 -0.05 4.48 1.53
C LEU A 87 -0.58 5.53 2.49
N LEU A 88 -0.41 6.81 2.17
CA LEU A 88 -0.85 7.95 2.97
C LEU A 88 -1.94 8.71 2.20
N ALA A 89 -3.10 8.93 2.82
CA ALA A 89 -4.16 9.71 2.22
C ALA A 89 -3.76 11.19 2.06
N GLY A 90 -3.95 11.73 0.86
CA GLY A 90 -3.76 13.15 0.56
C GLY A 90 -4.97 14.01 0.94
N ASN A 91 -6.14 13.40 1.15
CA ASN A 91 -7.40 14.09 1.42
C ASN A 91 -8.43 13.18 2.15
N ALA A 92 -9.63 13.71 2.42
CA ALA A 92 -10.65 13.02 3.21
C ALA A 92 -11.26 11.81 2.49
N GLU A 93 -11.32 11.88 1.17
CA GLU A 93 -11.77 10.82 0.27
C GLU A 93 -10.76 9.67 0.27
N GLY A 94 -9.46 10.00 0.30
CA GLY A 94 -8.36 9.08 0.57
C GLY A 94 -8.48 8.42 1.95
N ASP A 95 -8.81 9.19 2.99
CA ASP A 95 -9.01 8.64 4.34
C ASP A 95 -10.11 7.57 4.33
N ARG A 96 -11.27 7.88 3.73
CA ARG A 96 -12.38 6.92 3.60
C ARG A 96 -11.96 5.67 2.82
N PHE A 97 -11.27 5.86 1.69
CA PHE A 97 -10.80 4.75 0.88
C PHE A 97 -9.83 3.83 1.63
N LEU A 98 -8.85 4.38 2.36
CA LEU A 98 -7.89 3.57 3.13
C LEU A 98 -8.58 2.81 4.28
N GLN A 99 -9.56 3.43 4.92
CA GLN A 99 -10.38 2.78 5.96
C GLN A 99 -11.16 1.58 5.39
N GLU A 100 -11.80 1.74 4.23
CA GLU A 100 -12.53 0.66 3.55
C GLU A 100 -11.59 -0.45 3.05
N LEU A 101 -10.45 -0.07 2.48
CA LEU A 101 -9.43 -1.01 2.02
C LEU A 101 -8.92 -1.88 3.18
N HIS A 102 -8.62 -1.26 4.33
CA HIS A 102 -8.20 -1.97 5.53
C HIS A 102 -9.27 -2.97 6.02
N GLN A 103 -10.54 -2.57 6.03
CA GLN A 103 -11.65 -3.45 6.42
C GLN A 103 -11.81 -4.63 5.47
N GLN A 104 -11.63 -4.43 4.16
CA GLN A 104 -11.70 -5.51 3.17
C GLN A 104 -10.56 -6.51 3.33
N ILE A 105 -9.34 -6.04 3.61
CA ILE A 105 -8.19 -6.90 3.83
C ILE A 105 -8.39 -7.72 5.12
N ALA A 106 -8.86 -7.08 6.19
CA ALA A 106 -9.11 -7.76 7.47
C ALA A 106 -10.26 -8.79 7.45
N GLN A 107 -11.12 -8.79 6.43
CA GLN A 107 -12.20 -9.76 6.25
C GLN A 107 -11.84 -10.91 5.29
N ALA A 108 -10.68 -10.81 4.61
CA ALA A 108 -10.21 -11.81 3.66
C ALA A 108 -9.25 -12.84 4.28
N ASP A 109 -8.89 -12.65 5.56
CA ASP A 109 -8.22 -13.61 6.45
C ASP A 109 -9.24 -14.46 7.21
#